data_AF-A0A401KRR8-F1
#
_entry.id   AF-A0A401KRR8-F1
#
_cell.length_a   1.000
_cell.length_b   1.000
_cell.length_c   1.000
_cell.angle_alpha   90.00
_cell.angle_beta   90.00
_cell.angle_gamma   90.00
#
_symmetry.space_group_name_H-M   'P 1'
#
loop_
_entity.id
_entity.type
_entity.pdbx_description
1 polymer ?
#
loop_
_entity_poly.entity_id
_entity_poly.type
_entity_poly.pdbx_seq_one_letter_code
_entity_poly.pdbx_strand_id
1 'polypeptide(L)'
;MQSFGKGPGALGGVVMRDPLIKKYMANSARGLMYSNGPSFPTIAAIKASISTLSSADGKQNEEISVAIIPIMSEQGQCHKLQQRLQEYRFRTHVVIYPAVSKEEKRVRLMLHADNKPDEIRGFVHVLMN
;
A
#
# COMPACT_ATOMS: atom_id res chain seq x y z
N MET A 1 -12.95 3.60 6.10
CA MET A 1 -12.33 4.55 5.14
C MET A 1 -11.35 3.76 4.31
N GLN A 2 -11.41 3.86 3.00
CA GLN A 2 -10.49 3.19 2.08
C GLN A 2 -9.76 4.24 1.24
N SER A 3 -8.53 3.95 0.84
CA SER A 3 -7.71 4.84 0.00
C SER A 3 -7.60 4.27 -1.40
N PHE A 4 -7.73 5.13 -2.41
CA PHE A 4 -7.53 4.74 -3.81
C PHE A 4 -6.04 4.75 -4.22
N GLY A 5 -5.15 5.29 -3.39
CA GLY A 5 -3.69 5.34 -3.63
C GLY A 5 -2.91 4.07 -3.33
N LYS A 6 -3.58 2.92 -3.22
CA LYS A 6 -2.94 1.61 -3.00
C LYS A 6 -3.32 0.67 -4.14
N GLY A 7 -4.03 -0.42 -3.84
CA GLY A 7 -4.48 -1.39 -4.85
C GLY A 7 -5.14 -0.74 -6.08
N PRO A 8 -6.03 0.27 -5.91
CA PRO A 8 -6.64 0.91 -7.06
C PRO A 8 -5.71 1.79 -7.92
N GLY A 9 -4.50 2.13 -7.46
CA GLY A 9 -3.53 2.90 -8.25
C GLY A 9 -3.94 4.34 -8.63
N ALA A 10 -4.94 4.91 -7.94
CA ALA A 10 -5.45 6.26 -8.21
C ALA A 10 -5.23 7.21 -7.01
N LEU A 11 -5.86 8.38 -6.98
CA LEU A 11 -5.74 9.32 -5.86
C LEU A 11 -7.06 9.45 -5.10
N GLY A 12 -6.98 9.67 -3.80
CA GLY A 12 -8.13 10.02 -2.96
C GLY A 12 -8.54 8.91 -2.00
N GLY A 13 -9.74 9.05 -1.42
CA GLY A 13 -10.30 8.11 -0.47
C GLY A 13 -11.81 8.14 -0.45
N VAL A 14 -12.39 7.07 0.12
CA VAL A 14 -13.83 6.88 0.21
C VAL A 14 -14.23 6.47 1.62
N VAL A 15 -15.39 6.97 2.04
CA VAL A 15 -16.06 6.60 3.28
C VAL A 15 -17.43 6.03 2.93
N MET A 16 -17.59 4.72 3.10
CA MET A 16 -18.87 4.03 2.92
C MET A 16 -19.61 3.99 4.26
N ARG A 17 -20.72 4.71 4.34
CA ARG A 17 -21.59 4.84 5.53
C ARG A 17 -23.04 4.97 5.10
N ASP A 18 -23.96 4.89 6.07
CA ASP A 18 -25.38 5.14 5.86
C ASP A 18 -25.65 6.60 5.44
N PRO A 19 -26.84 6.90 4.88
CA PRO A 19 -27.19 8.23 4.39
C PRO A 19 -27.15 9.33 5.46
N LEU A 20 -27.47 9.02 6.72
CA LEU A 20 -27.46 10.01 7.80
C LEU A 20 -26.03 10.45 8.10
N ILE A 21 -25.09 9.51 8.24
CA ILE A 21 -23.67 9.82 8.45
C ILE A 21 -23.10 10.57 7.24
N LYS A 22 -23.45 10.20 6.01
CA LYS A 22 -23.02 10.92 4.80
C LYS A 22 -23.49 12.39 4.83
N LYS A 23 -24.77 12.62 5.14
CA LYS A 23 -25.33 13.97 5.25
C LYS A 23 -24.68 14.76 6.38
N TYR A 24 -24.43 14.13 7.52
CA TYR A 24 -23.72 14.76 8.63
C TYR A 24 -22.30 15.17 8.22
N MET A 25 -21.53 14.26 7.62
CA MET A 25 -20.17 14.54 7.16
C MET A 25 -20.12 15.65 6.11
N ALA A 26 -21.03 15.65 5.14
CA ALA A 26 -21.12 16.70 4.11
C ALA A 26 -21.34 18.10 4.72
N ASN A 27 -22.06 18.19 5.84
CA ASN A 27 -22.42 19.46 6.49
C ASN A 27 -21.49 19.86 7.64
N SER A 28 -20.67 18.94 8.17
CA SER A 28 -19.90 19.18 9.40
C SER A 28 -18.39 18.94 9.25
N ALA A 29 -17.94 18.19 8.23
CA ALA A 29 -16.52 17.91 8.04
C ALA A 29 -15.83 19.07 7.30
N ARG A 30 -15.12 19.93 8.05
CA ARG A 30 -14.38 21.09 7.49
C ARG A 30 -13.41 20.69 6.36
N GLY A 31 -12.74 19.55 6.50
CA GLY A 31 -11.82 19.03 5.47
C GLY A 31 -12.49 18.63 4.15
N LEU A 32 -13.81 18.42 4.16
CA LEU A 32 -14.61 18.20 2.95
C LEU A 32 -15.21 19.51 2.43
N MET A 33 -15.70 20.38 3.31
CA MET A 33 -16.36 21.63 2.93
C MET A 33 -15.41 22.68 2.34
N TYR A 34 -14.17 22.73 2.80
CA TYR A 34 -13.19 23.74 2.40
C TYR A 34 -12.07 23.17 1.52
N SER A 35 -12.35 22.07 0.82
CA SER A 35 -11.41 21.44 -0.10
C SER A 35 -12.07 21.19 -1.45
N ASN A 36 -11.29 21.26 -2.53
CA ASN A 36 -11.79 21.01 -3.87
C ASN A 36 -12.07 19.52 -4.06
N GLY A 37 -13.12 19.22 -4.84
CA GLY A 37 -13.40 17.86 -5.28
C GLY A 37 -12.25 17.27 -6.13
N PRO A 38 -12.18 15.94 -6.26
CA PRO A 38 -11.21 15.29 -7.11
C PRO A 38 -11.38 15.69 -8.58
N SER A 39 -10.27 15.80 -9.31
CA SER A 39 -10.27 16.13 -10.73
C SER A 39 -10.92 15.02 -11.57
N PHE A 40 -11.41 15.37 -12.77
CA PHE A 40 -11.99 14.41 -13.70
C PHE A 40 -11.07 13.20 -14.00
N PRO A 41 -9.77 13.38 -14.31
CA PRO A 41 -8.87 12.25 -14.53
C PRO A 41 -8.77 11.32 -13.32
N THR A 42 -8.82 11.87 -12.09
CA THR A 42 -8.80 11.08 -10.86
C THR A 42 -10.02 10.20 -10.75
N ILE A 43 -11.21 10.74 -11.01
CA ILE A 43 -12.46 9.98 -11.00
C ILE A 43 -12.48 8.91 -12.11
N ALA A 44 -12.01 9.24 -13.30
CA ALA A 44 -11.91 8.29 -14.41
C ALA A 44 -10.98 7.11 -14.06
N ALA A 45 -9.81 7.40 -13.47
CA ALA A 45 -8.87 6.38 -13.03
C ALA A 45 -9.47 5.48 -11.93
N ILE A 46 -10.17 6.05 -10.94
CA ILE A 46 -10.86 5.27 -9.91
C ILE A 46 -11.91 4.34 -10.54
N LYS A 47 -12.73 4.85 -11.46
CA LYS A 47 -13.76 4.05 -12.13
C LYS A 47 -13.17 2.91 -12.96
N ALA A 48 -12.16 3.20 -13.78
CA ALA A 48 -11.48 2.21 -14.59
C ALA A 48 -10.86 1.12 -13.70
N SER A 49 -10.15 1.52 -12.65
CA SER A 49 -9.52 0.61 -11.69
C SER A 49 -10.51 -0.31 -11.00
N ILE A 50 -11.62 0.23 -10.47
CA ILE A 50 -12.67 -0.59 -9.84
C ILE A 50 -13.29 -1.55 -10.87
N SER A 51 -13.53 -1.09 -12.10
CA SER A 51 -14.09 -1.91 -13.17
C SER A 51 -13.18 -3.09 -13.50
N THR A 52 -11.87 -2.86 -13.62
CA THR A 52 -10.86 -3.90 -13.86
C THR A 52 -10.74 -4.85 -12.68
N LEU A 53 -10.71 -4.35 -11.45
CA LEU A 53 -10.65 -5.18 -10.24
C LEU A 53 -11.90 -6.06 -10.07
N SER A 54 -13.05 -5.61 -10.59
CA SER A 54 -14.32 -6.35 -10.51
C SER A 54 -14.53 -7.31 -11.69
N SER A 55 -13.72 -7.22 -12.75
CA SER A 55 -13.84 -8.06 -13.96
C SER A 55 -13.24 -9.45 -13.73
N ALA A 56 -13.43 -10.34 -14.72
CA ALA A 56 -12.83 -11.68 -14.70
C ALA A 56 -11.29 -11.60 -14.67
N ASP A 57 -10.69 -10.64 -15.35
CA ASP A 57 -9.23 -10.45 -15.40
C ASP A 57 -8.65 -10.12 -14.01
N GLY A 58 -9.40 -9.40 -13.18
CA GLY A 58 -9.04 -9.15 -11.78
C GLY A 58 -9.12 -10.39 -10.89
N LYS A 59 -9.91 -11.41 -11.26
CA LYS A 59 -10.10 -12.65 -10.51
C LYS A 59 -9.24 -13.82 -11.01
N GLN A 60 -8.76 -13.79 -12.25
CA GLN A 60 -8.00 -14.88 -12.87
C GLN A 60 -6.63 -15.14 -12.23
N ASN A 61 -6.19 -14.29 -11.32
CA ASN A 61 -4.87 -14.31 -10.71
C ASN A 61 -4.93 -14.72 -9.23
N GLU A 62 -5.52 -15.87 -8.93
CA GLU A 62 -5.56 -16.42 -7.57
C GLU A 62 -4.16 -16.78 -7.02
N GLU A 63 -3.16 -16.93 -7.90
CA GLU A 63 -1.74 -17.13 -7.53
C GLU A 63 -0.98 -15.83 -7.22
N ILE A 64 -1.59 -14.66 -7.44
CA ILE A 64 -0.92 -13.38 -7.21
C ILE A 64 -0.88 -13.06 -5.70
N SER A 65 0.33 -13.14 -5.15
CA SER A 65 0.60 -12.80 -3.75
C SER A 65 0.88 -11.30 -3.58
N VAL A 66 -0.18 -10.51 -3.37
CA VAL A 66 -0.03 -9.11 -2.92
C VAL A 66 -0.01 -9.09 -1.39
N ALA A 67 1.17 -8.93 -0.80
CA ALA A 67 1.36 -8.97 0.65
C ALA A 67 2.24 -7.84 1.16
N ILE A 68 1.92 -7.37 2.36
CA ILE A 68 2.80 -6.52 3.16
C ILE A 68 3.45 -7.43 4.20
N ILE A 69 4.76 -7.64 4.07
CA ILE A 69 5.49 -8.54 4.97
C ILE A 69 6.41 -7.69 5.87
N PRO A 70 6.16 -7.65 7.20
CA PRO A 70 7.07 -7.00 8.13
C PRO A 70 8.25 -7.94 8.43
N ILE A 71 9.45 -7.52 8.05
CA ILE A 71 10.69 -8.22 8.40
C ILE A 71 11.22 -7.61 9.68
N MET A 72 11.14 -8.38 10.76
CA MET A 72 11.68 -7.98 12.06
C MET A 72 13.19 -8.16 12.04
N SER A 73 13.91 -7.12 12.43
CA SER A 73 15.36 -7.20 12.63
C SER A 73 15.70 -6.73 14.03
N GLU A 74 16.87 -7.12 14.53
CA GLU A 74 17.38 -6.62 15.80
C GLU A 74 17.53 -5.09 15.79
N GLN A 75 17.53 -4.50 17.00
CA GLN A 75 17.64 -3.05 17.15
C GLN A 75 18.91 -2.52 16.49
N GLY A 76 18.73 -1.52 15.62
CA GLY A 76 19.84 -0.88 14.89
C GLY A 76 20.24 -1.57 13.58
N GLN A 77 19.73 -2.77 13.30
CA GLN A 77 20.07 -3.51 12.08
C GLN A 77 19.17 -3.17 10.88
N CYS A 78 17.99 -2.55 11.08
CA CYS A 78 17.05 -2.26 9.99
C CYS A 78 17.68 -1.47 8.82
N HIS A 79 18.51 -0.46 9.13
CA HIS A 79 19.15 0.35 8.10
C HIS A 79 20.27 -0.40 7.37
N LYS A 80 21.05 -1.22 8.09
CA LYS A 80 22.06 -2.10 7.48
C LYS A 80 21.41 -3.13 6.56
N LEU A 81 20.30 -3.72 7.01
CA LEU A 81 19.53 -4.66 6.21
C LEU A 81 18.94 -3.97 4.96
N GLN A 82 18.37 -2.78 5.11
CA GLN A 82 17.87 -2.00 3.96
C GLN A 82 19.00 -1.69 2.96
N GLN A 83 20.16 -1.25 3.45
CA GLN A 83 21.31 -0.95 2.61
C GLN A 83 21.76 -2.19 1.83
N ARG A 84 21.90 -3.33 2.50
CA ARG A 84 22.25 -4.60 1.84
C ARG A 84 21.21 -4.96 0.77
N LEU A 85 19.92 -4.90 1.08
CA LEU A 85 18.86 -5.18 0.10
C LEU A 85 18.94 -4.23 -1.12
N GLN A 86 19.26 -2.96 -0.91
CA GLN A 86 19.44 -1.98 -1.99
C GLN A 86 20.66 -2.27 -2.88
N GLU A 87 21.76 -2.79 -2.33
CA GLU A 87 22.93 -3.24 -3.10
C GLU A 87 22.57 -4.37 -4.07
N TYR A 88 21.65 -5.25 -3.67
CA TYR A 88 21.05 -6.29 -4.52
C TYR A 88 19.87 -5.80 -5.36
N ARG A 89 19.69 -4.47 -5.47
CA ARG A 89 18.63 -3.79 -6.24
C ARG A 89 17.20 -4.05 -5.76
N PHE A 90 17.03 -4.52 -4.53
CA PHE A 90 15.72 -4.63 -3.89
C PHE A 90 15.37 -3.32 -3.17
N ARG A 91 14.27 -2.70 -3.56
CA ARG A 91 13.78 -1.49 -2.92
C ARG A 91 12.87 -1.84 -1.74
N THR A 92 13.35 -1.61 -0.53
CA THR A 92 12.57 -1.76 0.71
C THR A 92 12.55 -0.46 1.52
N HIS A 93 11.62 -0.39 2.48
CA HIS A 93 11.46 0.79 3.34
C HIS A 93 11.56 0.37 4.79
N VAL A 94 12.45 1.03 5.54
CA VAL A 94 12.48 0.89 7.00
C VAL A 94 11.31 1.66 7.60
N VAL A 95 10.61 1.03 8.53
CA VAL A 95 9.55 1.63 9.33
C VAL A 95 10.05 1.74 10.76
N ILE A 96 10.22 2.98 11.23
CA ILE A 96 10.68 3.34 12.57
C ILE A 96 9.71 4.31 13.25
N TYR A 97 9.96 4.60 14.53
CA TYR A 97 9.28 5.66 15.27
C TYR A 97 9.25 6.98 14.48
N PRO A 98 8.11 7.70 14.43
CA PRO A 98 6.89 7.52 15.22
C PRO A 98 5.84 6.57 14.63
N ALA A 99 6.09 5.97 13.45
CA ALA A 99 5.09 5.10 12.81
C ALA A 99 4.88 3.76 13.54
N VAL A 100 5.88 3.33 14.32
CA VAL A 100 5.87 2.14 15.18
C VAL A 100 6.54 2.47 16.51
N SER A 101 6.37 1.62 17.54
CA SER A 101 7.10 1.78 18.81
C SER A 101 8.62 1.69 18.58
N LYS A 102 9.42 2.17 19.53
CA LYS A 102 10.88 2.25 19.35
C LYS A 102 11.52 0.86 19.26
N GLU A 103 10.86 -0.15 19.82
CA GLU A 103 11.28 -1.54 19.95
C GLU A 103 10.86 -2.38 18.73
N GLU A 104 9.82 -1.97 17.98
CA GLU A 104 9.24 -2.73 16.86
C GLU A 104 9.69 -2.25 15.47
N LYS A 105 10.94 -1.77 15.38
CA LYS A 105 11.51 -1.36 14.09
C LYS A 105 11.52 -2.54 13.13
N ARG A 106 11.16 -2.28 11.87
CA ARG A 106 11.00 -3.33 10.86
C ARG A 106 11.30 -2.83 9.47
N VAL A 107 11.75 -3.72 8.60
CA VAL A 107 11.82 -3.47 7.15
C VAL A 107 10.51 -3.95 6.55
N ARG A 108 9.83 -3.09 5.79
CA ARG A 108 8.57 -3.43 5.13
C ARG A 108 8.84 -3.86 3.69
N LEU A 109 8.57 -5.12 3.41
CA LEU A 109 8.48 -5.65 2.05
C LEU A 109 7.05 -5.49 1.54
N MET A 110 6.91 -5.04 0.29
CA MET A 110 5.63 -4.89 -0.38
C MET A 110 5.69 -5.69 -1.67
N LEU A 111 4.96 -6.82 -1.71
CA LEU A 111 4.79 -7.61 -2.91
C LEU A 111 3.61 -7.05 -3.71
N HIS A 112 3.74 -7.05 -5.04
CA HIS A 112 2.72 -6.68 -6.00
C HIS A 112 2.58 -7.75 -7.09
N ALA A 113 1.54 -7.60 -7.90
CA ALA A 113 1.15 -8.52 -8.95
C ALA A 113 2.27 -8.87 -9.95
N ASP A 114 3.21 -7.95 -10.16
CA ASP A 114 4.27 -8.14 -11.17
C ASP A 114 5.56 -8.72 -10.59
N ASN A 115 5.63 -9.00 -9.28
CA ASN A 115 6.81 -9.65 -8.71
C ASN A 115 6.89 -11.10 -9.17
N LYS A 116 8.02 -11.46 -9.79
CA LYS A 116 8.26 -12.81 -10.30
C LYS A 116 8.73 -13.75 -9.19
N PRO A 117 8.43 -15.06 -9.27
CA PRO A 117 8.90 -16.04 -8.28
C PRO A 117 10.42 -16.02 -8.06
N ASP A 118 11.20 -15.82 -9.12
CA ASP A 118 12.67 -15.77 -9.03
C ASP A 118 13.17 -14.51 -8.30
N GLU A 119 12.47 -13.38 -8.45
CA GLU A 119 12.78 -12.15 -7.71
C GLU A 119 12.52 -12.34 -6.21
N ILE A 120 11.42 -13.01 -5.88
CA ILE A 120 11.07 -13.36 -4.49
C ILE A 120 12.11 -14.32 -3.90
N ARG A 121 12.51 -15.36 -4.64
CA ARG A 121 13.56 -16.30 -4.21
C ARG A 121 14.90 -15.59 -4.02
N GLY A 122 15.28 -14.72 -4.95
CA GLY A 122 16.48 -13.90 -4.85
C GLY A 122 16.46 -12.99 -3.62
N PHE A 123 15.32 -12.38 -3.32
CA PHE A 123 15.13 -11.57 -2.12
C PHE A 123 15.32 -12.39 -0.84
N VAL A 124 14.71 -13.58 -0.77
CA VAL A 124 14.88 -14.50 0.38
C VAL A 124 16.33 -14.93 0.55
N HIS A 125 17.04 -15.21 -0.55
CA HIS A 125 18.46 -15.55 -0.49
C HIS A 125 19.32 -14.44 0.13
N VAL A 126 19.06 -13.17 -0.20
CA VAL A 126 19.77 -12.02 0.38
C VAL A 126 19.45 -11.85 1.88
N LEU A 127 18.25 -12.23 2.31
CA LEU A 127 17.87 -12.18 3.73
C LEU A 127 18.55 -13.24 4.59
N MET A 128 18.81 -14.43 4.03
CA MET A 128 19.35 -15.58 4.76
C MET A 128 20.88 -15.60 4.82
N ASN A 129 21.55 -14.89 3.91
CA ASN A 129 23.00 -14.71 3.92
C ASN A 129 23.41 -13.50 4.77
#